data_AF-R5K8Z7-F1
#
_entry.id   AF-R5K8Z7-F1
#
_cell.length_a   1.000
_cell.length_b   1.000
_cell.length_c   1.000
_cell.angle_alpha   90.00
_cell.angle_beta   90.00
_cell.angle_gamma   90.00
#
_symmetry.space_group_name_H-M   'P 1'
#
loop_
_entity.id
_entity.type
_entity.pdbx_description
1 polymer ?
#
loop_
_entity_poly.entity_id
_entity_poly.type
_entity_poly.pdbx_seq_one_letter_code
_entity_poly.pdbx_strand_id
1 'polypeptide(L)'
;MVINYKTAKENLLVSLNKESQQFFVKNGCILENAYWELLSDNIEKAKNLFDAIKNNDIRAHWGHFMISLIEGNIKEYPSYFELRNFLEIDLNILIHYYKGDYVENIVRYADFMFTINPEVHKFIGRVFYNNNLEEHALFFLERAKCYFYHDPELHYLLAFIYYNKNDFKEAEKYLKACLTVLPGYYPAKAMLKQIDNKKYL
;
A
#
# COMPACT_ATOMS: atom_id res chain seq x y z
N MET A 1 25.13 -19.97 -2.99
CA MET A 1 25.44 -18.53 -2.95
C MET A 1 25.58 -18.16 -1.47
N VAL A 2 26.62 -17.42 -1.05
CA VAL A 2 26.72 -17.03 0.37
C VAL A 2 25.64 -15.99 0.65
N ILE A 3 24.69 -16.32 1.53
CA ILE A 3 23.62 -15.39 1.90
C ILE A 3 24.20 -14.21 2.68
N ASN A 4 23.84 -13.01 2.28
CA ASN A 4 24.16 -11.75 2.95
C ASN A 4 22.86 -10.96 3.19
N TYR A 5 22.94 -9.83 3.90
CA TYR A 5 21.76 -9.05 4.25
C TYR A 5 20.94 -8.62 3.03
N LYS A 6 21.59 -8.15 1.96
CA LYS A 6 20.90 -7.71 0.73
C LYS A 6 20.14 -8.87 0.10
N THR A 7 20.79 -10.01 -0.11
CA THR A 7 20.17 -11.19 -0.72
C THR A 7 19.07 -11.78 0.18
N ALA A 8 19.26 -11.79 1.50
CA ALA A 8 18.24 -12.26 2.45
C ALA A 8 17.00 -11.37 2.41
N LYS A 9 17.18 -10.04 2.33
CA LYS A 9 16.08 -9.07 2.22
C LYS A 9 15.36 -9.15 0.88
N GLU A 10 16.10 -9.30 -0.23
CA GLU A 10 15.50 -9.52 -1.55
C GLU A 10 14.67 -10.80 -1.55
N ASN A 11 15.17 -11.89 -0.96
CA ASN A 11 14.40 -13.13 -0.80
C ASN A 11 13.09 -12.88 -0.04
N LEU A 12 13.12 -12.16 1.08
CA LEU A 12 11.92 -11.84 1.87
C LEU A 12 10.83 -11.10 1.07
N LEU A 13 11.16 -10.41 -0.01
CA LEU A 13 10.19 -9.72 -0.86
C LEU A 13 9.59 -10.61 -1.94
N VAL A 14 10.21 -11.76 -2.24
CA VAL A 14 9.81 -12.62 -3.37
C VAL A 14 9.40 -14.04 -2.96
N SER A 15 9.99 -14.60 -1.89
CA SER A 15 9.71 -15.95 -1.40
C SER A 15 10.12 -16.18 0.07
N LEU A 16 9.42 -17.06 0.79
CA LEU A 16 9.81 -17.42 2.16
C LEU A 16 10.91 -18.48 2.15
N ASN A 17 12.16 -18.02 2.29
CA ASN A 17 13.32 -18.88 2.39
C ASN A 17 13.78 -19.03 3.86
N LYS A 18 13.86 -20.27 4.37
CA LYS A 18 14.34 -20.56 5.73
C LYS A 18 15.80 -20.16 5.97
N GLU A 19 16.65 -20.21 4.95
CA GLU A 19 18.04 -19.73 5.06
C GLU A 19 18.08 -18.22 5.33
N SER A 20 17.14 -17.46 4.75
CA SER A 20 17.01 -16.01 4.98
C SER A 20 16.54 -15.73 6.41
N GLN A 21 15.55 -16.48 6.91
CA GLN A 21 15.15 -16.42 8.32
C GLN A 21 16.32 -16.72 9.26
N GLN A 22 17.05 -17.82 9.03
CA GLN A 22 18.21 -18.19 9.84
C GLN A 22 19.30 -17.11 9.82
N PHE A 23 19.53 -16.49 8.65
CA PHE A 23 20.41 -15.34 8.54
C PHE A 23 19.95 -14.18 9.42
N PHE A 24 18.66 -13.81 9.37
CA PHE A 24 18.12 -12.72 10.19
C PHE A 24 18.27 -13.00 11.68
N VAL A 25 17.93 -14.21 12.12
CA VAL A 25 18.07 -14.62 13.54
C VAL A 25 19.54 -14.57 13.98
N LYS A 26 20.46 -15.14 13.19
CA LYS A 26 21.89 -15.20 13.54
C LYS A 26 22.55 -13.83 13.62
N ASN A 27 22.08 -12.85 12.84
CA ASN A 27 22.67 -11.52 12.75
C ASN A 27 21.89 -10.44 13.53
N GLY A 28 20.85 -10.83 14.29
CA GLY A 28 20.06 -9.87 15.06
C GLY A 28 19.20 -8.92 14.22
N CYS A 29 18.85 -9.31 12.99
CA CYS A 29 17.92 -8.57 12.13
C CYS A 29 16.47 -8.82 12.57
N ILE A 30 16.11 -8.28 13.74
CA ILE A 30 14.83 -8.55 14.42
C ILE A 30 13.64 -8.14 13.55
N LEU A 31 13.72 -6.98 12.91
CA LEU A 31 12.66 -6.44 12.06
C LEU A 31 12.35 -7.36 10.88
N GLU A 32 13.37 -7.76 10.13
CA GLU A 32 13.21 -8.66 8.98
C GLU A 32 12.71 -10.04 9.41
N ASN A 33 13.17 -10.54 10.57
CA ASN A 33 12.64 -11.77 11.13
C ASN A 33 11.17 -11.64 11.52
N ALA A 34 10.74 -10.49 12.08
CA ALA A 34 9.33 -10.25 12.41
C ALA A 34 8.44 -10.28 11.16
N TYR A 35 8.86 -9.66 10.07
CA TYR A 35 8.18 -9.75 8.78
C TYR A 35 8.16 -11.17 8.21
N TRP A 36 9.27 -11.91 8.33
CA TRP A 36 9.29 -13.30 7.89
C TRP A 36 8.26 -14.15 8.65
N GLU A 37 8.18 -14.01 9.99
CA GLU A 37 7.23 -14.74 10.82
C GLU A 37 5.78 -14.35 10.51
N LEU A 38 5.51 -13.06 10.27
CA LEU A 38 4.20 -12.57 9.85
C LEU A 38 3.75 -13.24 8.54
N LEU A 39 4.65 -13.26 7.55
CA LEU A 39 4.36 -13.83 6.23
C LEU A 39 4.27 -15.36 6.27
N SER A 40 4.91 -16.01 7.25
CA SER A 40 4.78 -17.45 7.51
C SER A 40 3.60 -17.83 8.43
N ASP A 41 2.64 -16.92 8.64
CA ASP A 41 1.45 -17.09 9.50
C ASP A 41 1.73 -17.29 11.00
N ASN A 42 2.94 -16.98 11.45
CA ASN A 42 3.31 -17.05 12.86
C ASN A 42 3.10 -15.69 13.55
N ILE A 43 1.83 -15.26 13.62
CA ILE A 43 1.42 -13.93 14.09
C ILE A 43 1.93 -13.66 15.51
N GLU A 44 1.81 -14.62 16.42
CA GLU A 44 2.24 -14.46 17.81
C GLU A 44 3.73 -14.13 17.91
N LYS A 45 4.56 -14.87 17.17
CA LYS A 45 6.01 -14.62 17.16
C LYS A 45 6.36 -13.31 16.46
N ALA A 46 5.70 -12.99 15.35
CA ALA A 46 5.88 -11.72 14.65
C ALA A 46 5.56 -10.53 15.58
N LYS A 47 4.46 -10.61 16.31
CA LYS A 47 4.01 -9.61 17.29
C LYS A 47 5.05 -9.39 18.38
N ASN A 48 5.55 -10.48 18.98
CA ASN A 48 6.57 -10.40 20.02
C ASN A 48 7.88 -9.79 19.51
N LEU A 49 8.27 -10.09 18.27
CA LEU A 49 9.48 -9.51 17.66
C LEU A 49 9.31 -8.02 17.36
N PHE A 50 8.16 -7.60 16.84
CA PHE A 50 7.88 -6.17 16.63
C PHE A 50 7.81 -5.41 17.96
N ASP A 51 7.11 -5.94 18.97
CA ASP A 51 6.97 -5.32 20.29
C ASP A 51 8.32 -5.13 20.99
N ALA A 52 9.26 -6.07 20.81
CA ALA A 52 10.59 -6.00 21.39
C ALA A 52 11.42 -4.78 20.92
N ILE A 53 11.14 -4.23 19.73
CA ILE A 53 11.93 -3.13 19.14
C ILE A 53 11.10 -1.89 18.77
N LYS A 54 9.76 -1.92 18.92
CA LYS A 54 8.86 -0.83 18.48
C LYS A 54 9.17 0.55 19.07
N ASN A 55 9.74 0.61 20.28
CA ASN A 55 10.07 1.87 20.94
C ASN A 55 11.26 2.59 20.29
N ASN A 56 12.09 1.89 19.52
CA ASN A 56 13.29 2.42 18.87
C ASN A 56 13.25 2.32 17.34
N ASP A 57 12.26 1.61 16.78
CA ASP A 57 12.13 1.38 15.34
C ASP A 57 10.68 1.66 14.90
N ILE A 58 10.50 2.72 14.11
CA ILE A 58 9.18 3.14 13.59
C ILE A 58 8.56 2.12 12.64
N ARG A 59 9.37 1.34 11.93
CA ARG A 59 8.87 0.27 11.06
C ARG A 59 8.34 -0.90 11.88
N ALA A 60 8.96 -1.18 13.03
CA ALA A 60 8.47 -2.18 13.97
C ALA A 60 7.21 -1.73 14.72
N HIS A 61 7.13 -0.45 15.10
CA HIS A 61 5.89 0.11 15.66
C HIS A 61 4.72 -0.03 14.69
N TRP A 62 4.92 0.32 13.42
CA TRP A 62 3.95 0.04 12.38
C TRP A 62 3.60 -1.45 12.24
N GLY A 63 4.60 -2.34 12.23
CA GLY A 63 4.37 -3.79 12.15
C GLY A 63 3.52 -4.32 13.31
N HIS A 64 3.78 -3.85 14.54
CA HIS A 64 2.98 -4.16 15.72
C HIS A 64 1.54 -3.63 15.60
N PHE A 65 1.38 -2.37 15.17
CA PHE A 65 0.05 -1.78 14.92
C PHE A 65 -0.71 -2.55 13.83
N MET A 66 -0.05 -2.91 12.73
CA MET A 66 -0.66 -3.69 11.64
C MET A 66 -1.16 -5.05 12.12
N ILE A 67 -0.41 -5.75 12.98
CA ILE A 67 -0.89 -6.99 13.61
C ILE A 67 -2.15 -6.73 14.44
N SER A 68 -2.23 -5.60 15.16
CA SER A 68 -3.43 -5.26 15.92
C SER A 68 -4.67 -5.07 15.04
N LEU A 69 -4.51 -4.59 13.80
CA LEU A 69 -5.58 -4.54 12.80
C LEU A 69 -5.97 -5.94 12.32
N ILE A 70 -4.98 -6.80 12.04
CA ILE A 70 -5.19 -8.18 11.59
C ILE A 70 -5.96 -8.99 12.65
N GLU A 71 -5.61 -8.83 13.92
CA GLU A 71 -6.26 -9.50 15.06
C GLU A 71 -7.59 -8.84 15.48
N GLY A 72 -7.89 -7.63 15.00
CA GLY A 72 -9.05 -6.85 15.43
C GLY A 72 -8.97 -6.34 16.88
N ASN A 73 -7.76 -6.17 17.42
CA ASN A 73 -7.50 -5.78 18.80
C ASN A 73 -6.59 -4.54 18.86
N ILE A 74 -7.11 -3.42 18.37
CA ILE A 74 -6.37 -2.14 18.31
C ILE A 74 -6.14 -1.60 19.72
N LYS A 75 -4.87 -1.42 20.09
CA LYS A 75 -4.45 -0.87 21.39
C LYS A 75 -3.65 0.42 21.28
N GLU A 76 -3.09 0.68 20.11
CA GLU A 76 -2.16 1.78 19.84
C GLU A 76 -2.53 2.39 18.47
N TYR A 77 -2.07 3.61 18.22
CA TYR A 77 -2.35 4.36 17.00
C TYR A 77 -1.07 4.51 16.17
N PRO A 78 -1.15 4.41 14.83
CA PRO A 78 -0.05 4.79 13.98
C PRO A 78 0.06 6.31 13.93
N SER A 79 1.24 6.81 13.60
CA SER A 79 1.43 8.19 13.19
C SER A 79 0.95 8.42 11.75
N TYR A 80 0.72 9.70 11.41
CA TYR A 80 0.46 10.12 10.03
C TYR A 80 1.51 9.60 9.04
N PHE A 81 2.79 9.64 9.43
CA PHE A 81 3.91 9.23 8.59
C PHE A 81 4.01 7.72 8.42
N GLU A 82 3.63 6.93 9.42
CA GLU A 82 3.59 5.47 9.28
C GLU A 82 2.54 5.05 8.26
N LEU A 83 1.33 5.61 8.33
CA LEU A 83 0.29 5.37 7.32
C LEU A 83 0.77 5.77 5.92
N ARG A 84 1.40 6.95 5.80
CA ARG A 84 1.91 7.46 4.53
C ARG A 84 3.02 6.61 3.94
N ASN A 85 3.93 6.09 4.77
CA ASN A 85 5.14 5.42 4.30
C ASN A 85 4.97 3.91 4.15
N PHE A 86 4.09 3.27 4.94
CA PHE A 86 4.12 1.83 5.14
C PHE A 86 2.85 1.09 4.70
N LEU A 87 1.68 1.74 4.73
CA LEU A 87 0.41 1.07 4.40
C LEU A 87 0.42 0.47 2.99
N GLU A 88 0.84 1.24 1.98
CA GLU A 88 0.88 0.75 0.60
C GLU A 88 1.87 -0.40 0.43
N ILE A 89 3.04 -0.29 1.06
CA ILE A 89 4.10 -1.29 0.96
C ILE A 89 3.64 -2.61 1.56
N ASP A 90 3.06 -2.58 2.77
CA ASP A 90 2.65 -3.81 3.44
C ASP A 90 1.42 -4.45 2.85
N LEU A 91 0.43 -3.67 2.39
CA LEU A 91 -0.69 -4.26 1.65
C LEU A 91 -0.20 -4.95 0.37
N ASN A 92 0.73 -4.35 -0.37
CA ASN A 92 1.34 -5.00 -1.54
C ASN A 92 2.05 -6.32 -1.18
N ILE A 93 2.88 -6.31 -0.12
CA ILE A 93 3.59 -7.52 0.34
C ILE A 93 2.59 -8.60 0.76
N LEU A 94 1.57 -8.25 1.54
CA LEU A 94 0.56 -9.20 2.01
C LEU A 94 -0.23 -9.81 0.85
N ILE A 95 -0.61 -9.02 -0.16
CA ILE A 95 -1.28 -9.53 -1.37
C ILE A 95 -0.34 -10.47 -2.14
N HIS A 96 0.93 -10.10 -2.33
CA HIS A 96 1.94 -10.95 -2.99
C HIS A 96 2.11 -12.32 -2.30
N TYR A 97 1.99 -12.34 -0.97
CA TYR A 97 2.03 -13.58 -0.16
C TYR A 97 0.67 -14.23 0.08
N TYR A 98 -0.35 -13.87 -0.70
CA TYR A 98 -1.70 -14.44 -0.64
C TYR A 98 -2.38 -14.34 0.74
N LYS A 99 -2.07 -13.28 1.51
CA LYS A 99 -2.65 -13.02 2.84
C LYS A 99 -3.98 -12.26 2.76
N GLY A 100 -4.94 -12.80 2.00
CA GLY A 100 -6.24 -12.18 1.75
C GLY A 100 -6.97 -11.77 3.04
N ASP A 101 -7.04 -12.68 4.02
CA ASP A 101 -7.70 -12.41 5.31
C ASP A 101 -7.03 -11.25 6.08
N TYR A 102 -5.70 -11.12 5.98
CA TYR A 102 -4.97 -10.07 6.67
C TYR A 102 -5.26 -8.72 6.02
N VAL A 103 -5.25 -8.70 4.68
CA VAL A 103 -5.61 -7.53 3.88
C VAL A 103 -7.04 -7.09 4.18
N GLU A 104 -7.99 -8.02 4.20
CA GLU A 104 -9.40 -7.74 4.54
C GLU A 104 -9.53 -7.10 5.93
N ASN A 105 -8.88 -7.70 6.94
CA ASN A 105 -8.92 -7.18 8.30
C ASN A 105 -8.31 -5.78 8.40
N ILE A 106 -7.19 -5.51 7.70
CA ILE A 106 -6.56 -4.18 7.67
C ILE A 106 -7.49 -3.15 7.01
N VAL A 107 -8.04 -3.44 5.82
CA VAL A 107 -8.85 -2.46 5.08
C VAL A 107 -10.22 -2.21 5.71
N ARG A 108 -10.73 -3.13 6.55
CA ARG A 108 -11.91 -2.89 7.39
C ARG A 108 -11.73 -1.67 8.30
N TYR A 109 -10.50 -1.37 8.70
CA TYR A 109 -10.15 -0.20 9.52
C TYR A 109 -9.76 1.03 8.69
N ALA A 110 -10.03 1.06 7.38
CA ALA A 110 -9.69 2.21 6.53
C ALA A 110 -10.28 3.53 7.05
N ASP A 111 -11.51 3.53 7.56
CA ASP A 111 -12.16 4.74 8.08
C ASP A 111 -11.57 5.21 9.40
N PHE A 112 -11.11 4.28 10.23
CA PHE A 112 -10.35 4.59 11.43
C PHE A 112 -9.01 5.24 11.04
N MET A 113 -8.24 4.60 10.16
CA MET A 113 -6.94 5.11 9.71
C MET A 113 -7.08 6.46 8.98
N PHE A 114 -8.19 6.67 8.27
CA PHE A 114 -8.54 7.93 7.61
C PHE A 114 -8.59 9.12 8.58
N THR A 115 -9.07 8.92 9.81
CA THR A 115 -9.09 9.99 10.83
C THR A 115 -7.69 10.48 11.22
N ILE A 116 -6.66 9.69 10.92
CA ILE A 116 -5.25 9.97 11.23
C ILE A 116 -4.53 10.50 9.98
N ASN A 117 -4.65 9.77 8.87
CA ASN A 117 -4.13 10.20 7.57
C ASN A 117 -5.24 10.08 6.53
N PRO A 118 -5.67 11.20 5.95
CA PRO A 118 -6.90 11.20 5.20
C PRO A 118 -6.66 10.78 3.72
N GLU A 119 -5.40 10.53 3.33
CA GLU A 119 -5.01 9.89 2.05
C GLU A 119 -5.18 8.35 2.06
N VAL A 120 -5.56 7.74 3.18
CA VAL A 120 -5.64 6.27 3.35
C VAL A 120 -6.46 5.57 2.26
N HIS A 121 -7.64 6.08 1.91
CA HIS A 121 -8.45 5.46 0.85
C HIS A 121 -7.76 5.53 -0.52
N LYS A 122 -7.00 6.59 -0.80
CA LYS A 122 -6.19 6.70 -2.03
C LYS A 122 -5.09 5.64 -2.04
N PHE A 123 -4.38 5.47 -0.92
CA PHE A 123 -3.34 4.46 -0.76
C PHE A 123 -3.86 3.05 -0.99
N ILE A 124 -4.96 2.67 -0.32
CA ILE A 124 -5.59 1.35 -0.50
C ILE A 124 -6.05 1.15 -1.95
N GLY A 125 -6.69 2.16 -2.55
CA GLY A 125 -7.15 2.09 -3.93
C GLY A 125 -6.01 1.86 -4.93
N ARG A 126 -4.88 2.56 -4.76
CA ARG A 126 -3.69 2.39 -5.59
C ARG A 126 -3.09 0.99 -5.48
N VAL A 127 -2.99 0.46 -4.26
CA VAL A 127 -2.52 -0.91 -4.02
C VAL A 127 -3.40 -1.92 -4.75
N PHE A 128 -4.72 -1.84 -4.58
CA PHE A 128 -5.62 -2.78 -5.25
C PHE A 128 -5.51 -2.68 -6.77
N TYR A 129 -5.37 -1.48 -7.32
CA TYR A 129 -5.18 -1.33 -8.75
C TYR A 129 -3.88 -1.99 -9.24
N ASN A 130 -2.78 -1.75 -8.54
CA ASN A 130 -1.47 -2.33 -8.86
C ASN A 130 -1.45 -3.87 -8.76
N ASN A 131 -2.37 -4.46 -8.01
CA ASN A 131 -2.53 -5.90 -7.86
C ASN A 131 -3.67 -6.47 -8.74
N ASN A 132 -4.12 -5.74 -9.75
CA ASN A 132 -5.19 -6.16 -10.68
C ASN A 132 -6.57 -6.37 -10.02
N LEU A 133 -6.80 -5.76 -8.86
CA LEU A 133 -8.07 -5.80 -8.13
C LEU A 133 -8.88 -4.52 -8.42
N GLU A 134 -9.20 -4.30 -9.69
CA GLU A 134 -9.74 -3.01 -10.19
C GLU A 134 -11.06 -2.59 -9.50
N GLU A 135 -11.99 -3.52 -9.28
CA GLU A 135 -13.27 -3.18 -8.64
C GLU A 135 -13.08 -2.64 -7.22
N HIS A 136 -12.19 -3.26 -6.45
CA HIS A 136 -11.83 -2.82 -5.11
C HIS A 136 -11.07 -1.49 -5.16
N ALA A 137 -10.19 -1.31 -6.14
CA ALA A 137 -9.49 -0.06 -6.36
C ALA A 137 -10.47 1.10 -6.56
N LEU A 138 -11.44 0.95 -7.49
CA LEU A 138 -12.44 1.97 -7.77
C LEU A 138 -13.30 2.27 -6.55
N PHE A 139 -13.70 1.25 -5.77
CA PHE A 139 -14.43 1.47 -4.52
C PHE A 139 -13.67 2.41 -3.57
N PHE A 140 -12.39 2.13 -3.29
CA PHE A 140 -11.60 2.96 -2.38
C PHE A 140 -11.26 4.34 -2.96
N LEU A 141 -11.02 4.46 -4.27
CA LEU A 141 -10.75 5.76 -4.90
C LEU A 141 -11.98 6.65 -4.95
N GLU A 142 -13.18 6.08 -5.14
CA GLU A 142 -14.44 6.82 -5.03
C GLU A 142 -14.66 7.34 -3.61
N ARG A 143 -14.33 6.53 -2.58
CA ARG A 143 -14.33 7.01 -1.19
C ARG A 143 -13.31 8.12 -0.97
N ALA A 144 -12.08 7.97 -1.48
CA ALA A 144 -11.06 9.02 -1.40
C ALA A 144 -11.55 10.33 -2.02
N LYS A 145 -12.30 10.27 -3.12
CA LYS A 145 -12.85 11.45 -3.81
C LYS A 145 -13.87 12.22 -2.98
N CYS A 146 -14.64 11.53 -2.15
CA CYS A 146 -15.57 12.17 -1.21
C CYS A 146 -14.85 13.03 -0.16
N TYR A 147 -13.60 12.70 0.17
CA TYR A 147 -12.83 13.40 1.20
C TYR A 147 -11.74 14.34 0.64
N PHE A 148 -11.12 13.96 -0.48
CA PHE A 148 -9.97 14.63 -1.11
C PHE A 148 -10.21 14.94 -2.59
N TYR A 149 -11.33 15.59 -2.90
CA TYR A 149 -11.59 16.03 -4.27
C TYR A 149 -10.52 16.98 -4.81
N HIS A 150 -9.80 17.71 -3.97
CA HIS A 150 -8.76 18.65 -4.41
C HIS A 150 -7.36 18.03 -4.46
N ASP A 151 -7.25 16.70 -4.47
CA ASP A 151 -5.99 16.01 -4.73
C ASP A 151 -5.82 15.75 -6.24
N PRO A 152 -4.83 16.38 -6.92
CA PRO A 152 -4.60 16.15 -8.34
C PRO A 152 -4.14 14.72 -8.63
N GLU A 153 -3.42 14.07 -7.71
CA GLU A 153 -2.95 12.70 -7.89
C GLU A 153 -4.12 11.71 -7.91
N LEU A 154 -5.13 11.92 -7.05
CA LEU A 154 -6.34 11.10 -7.03
C LEU A 154 -7.07 11.13 -8.37
N HIS A 155 -7.29 12.32 -8.94
CA HIS A 155 -7.93 12.46 -10.25
C HIS A 155 -7.08 11.84 -11.35
N TYR A 156 -5.76 11.99 -11.30
CA TYR A 156 -4.89 11.33 -12.27
C TYR A 156 -4.95 9.81 -12.17
N LEU A 157 -4.99 9.24 -10.97
CA LEU A 157 -5.12 7.80 -10.78
C LEU A 157 -6.45 7.28 -11.35
N LEU A 158 -7.58 7.95 -11.08
CA LEU A 158 -8.86 7.60 -11.69
C LEU A 158 -8.79 7.68 -13.22
N ALA A 159 -8.21 8.76 -13.76
CA ALA A 159 -8.01 8.89 -15.20
C ALA A 159 -7.17 7.75 -15.80
N PHE A 160 -6.09 7.35 -15.13
CA PHE A 160 -5.21 6.27 -15.56
C PHE A 160 -5.96 4.93 -15.63
N ILE A 161 -6.81 4.65 -14.65
CA ILE A 161 -7.64 3.45 -14.63
C ILE A 161 -8.59 3.44 -15.83
N TYR A 162 -9.37 4.51 -16.03
CA TYR A 162 -10.30 4.59 -17.17
C TYR A 162 -9.58 4.57 -18.53
N TYR A 163 -8.39 5.19 -18.62
CA TYR A 163 -7.57 5.16 -19.82
C TYR A 163 -7.16 3.72 -20.18
N ASN A 164 -6.74 2.92 -19.18
CA ASN A 164 -6.37 1.52 -19.39
C ASN A 164 -7.58 0.64 -19.74
N LYS A 165 -8.79 1.04 -19.36
CA LYS A 165 -10.06 0.42 -19.80
C LYS A 165 -10.50 0.85 -21.20
N ASN A 166 -9.74 1.71 -21.88
CA ASN A 166 -10.12 2.39 -23.13
C ASN A 166 -11.38 3.27 -23.01
N ASP A 167 -11.80 3.64 -21.79
CA ASP A 167 -12.85 4.63 -21.57
C ASP A 167 -12.23 6.04 -21.60
N PHE A 168 -11.92 6.50 -22.80
CA PHE A 168 -11.28 7.80 -23.00
C PHE A 168 -12.15 8.98 -22.58
N LYS A 169 -13.48 8.80 -22.52
CA LYS A 169 -14.42 9.83 -22.10
C LYS A 169 -14.28 10.11 -20.60
N GLU A 170 -14.34 9.07 -19.77
CA GLU A 170 -14.14 9.24 -18.33
C GLU A 170 -12.68 9.59 -18.01
N ALA A 171 -11.71 9.02 -18.72
CA ALA A 171 -10.31 9.40 -18.56
C ALA A 171 -10.10 10.91 -18.78
N GLU A 172 -10.60 11.47 -19.89
CA GLU A 172 -10.50 12.90 -20.18
C GLU A 172 -11.16 13.77 -19.11
N LYS A 173 -12.34 13.37 -18.62
CA LYS A 173 -13.04 14.08 -17.53
C LYS A 173 -12.18 14.19 -16.28
N TYR A 174 -11.58 13.08 -15.84
CA TYR A 174 -10.70 13.08 -14.66
C TYR A 174 -9.37 13.81 -14.90
N LEU A 175 -8.80 13.74 -16.11
CA LEU A 175 -7.62 14.54 -16.47
C LEU A 175 -7.90 16.04 -16.39
N LYS A 176 -9.08 16.49 -16.86
CA LYS A 176 -9.50 17.89 -16.73
C LYS A 176 -9.70 18.30 -15.28
N ALA A 177 -10.27 17.45 -14.44
CA ALA A 177 -10.38 17.70 -13.00
C ALA A 177 -8.99 17.81 -12.35
N CYS A 178 -8.08 16.90 -12.65
CA CYS A 178 -6.67 16.96 -12.22
C CYS A 178 -6.00 18.29 -12.61
N LEU A 179 -6.15 18.72 -13.86
CA LEU A 179 -5.56 19.96 -14.37
C LEU A 179 -6.28 21.23 -13.88
N THR A 180 -7.52 21.13 -13.42
CA THR A 180 -8.21 22.23 -12.74
C THR A 180 -7.60 22.49 -11.37
N VAL A 181 -7.29 21.43 -10.64
CA VAL A 181 -6.63 21.50 -9.33
C VAL A 181 -5.16 21.90 -9.46
N LEU A 182 -4.43 21.26 -10.38
CA LEU A 182 -3.01 21.54 -10.64
C LEU A 182 -2.75 21.67 -12.14
N PRO A 183 -2.86 22.88 -12.72
CA PRO A 183 -2.65 23.12 -14.15
C PRO A 183 -1.27 22.71 -14.67
N GLY A 184 -0.28 22.56 -13.79
CA GLY A 184 1.08 22.15 -14.13
C GLY A 184 1.31 20.63 -14.13
N TYR A 185 0.31 19.80 -13.81
CA TYR A 185 0.52 18.37 -13.60
C TYR A 185 0.89 17.64 -14.90
N TYR A 186 2.19 17.44 -15.10
CA TYR A 186 2.75 16.91 -16.35
C TYR A 186 2.17 15.54 -16.76
N PRO A 187 2.01 14.55 -15.85
CA PRO A 187 1.44 13.27 -16.24
C PRO A 187 0.04 13.39 -16.85
N ALA A 188 -0.80 14.29 -16.32
CA ALA A 188 -2.13 14.50 -16.86
C ALA A 188 -2.12 15.17 -18.24
N LYS A 189 -1.26 16.19 -18.45
CA LYS A 189 -1.08 16.81 -19.78
C LYS A 189 -0.63 15.80 -20.84
N ALA A 190 0.35 14.97 -20.48
CA ALA A 190 0.90 13.98 -21.37
C ALA A 190 -0.15 12.95 -21.80
N MET A 191 -0.95 12.45 -20.84
CA MET A 191 -2.02 11.49 -21.13
C MET A 191 -3.16 12.11 -21.95
N LEU A 192 -3.54 13.36 -21.68
CA LEU A 192 -4.58 14.04 -22.45
C LEU A 192 -4.19 14.18 -23.93
N LYS A 193 -2.93 14.55 -24.20
CA LYS A 193 -2.38 14.59 -25.56
C LYS A 193 -2.42 13.22 -26.24
N GLN A 194 -2.17 12.12 -25.51
CA GLN A 194 -2.28 10.77 -26.07
C GLN A 194 -3.72 10.42 -26.44
N ILE A 195 -4.70 10.79 -25.61
CA ILE A 195 -6.12 10.60 -25.89
C ILE A 195 -6.52 11.38 -27.15
N ASP A 196 -6.14 12.65 -27.24
CA ASP A 196 -6.50 13.48 -28.39
C ASP A 196 -5.93 12.93 -29.69
N ASN A 197 -4.67 12.48 -29.69
CA ASN A 197 -4.06 11.83 -30.86
C ASN A 197 -4.82 10.57 -31.31
N LYS A 198 -5.41 9.81 -30.38
CA LYS A 198 -6.20 8.62 -30.69
C LYS A 198 -7.58 8.93 -31.28
N LYS A 199 -8.11 10.14 -31.08
CA LYS A 199 -9.40 10.56 -31.67
C LYS A 199 -9.32 10.88 -33.17
N TYR A 200 -8.11 11.09 -33.69
CA TYR A 200 -7.84 11.44 -35.08
C TYR A 200 -7.27 10.28 -35.90
N LEU A 201 -7.33 9.06 -35.37
CA LEU A 201 -7.01 7.78 -36.04
C LEU A 201 -8.30 6.97 -36.21
#